data_AF-T0XN74-F1
#
_entry.id   AF-T0XN74-F1
#
_cell.length_a   1.000
_cell.length_b   1.000
_cell.length_c   1.000
_cell.angle_alpha   90.00
_cell.angle_beta   90.00
_cell.angle_gamma   90.00
#
_symmetry.space_group_name_H-M   'P 1'
#
loop_
_entity.id
_entity.type
_entity.pdbx_description
1 polymer ?
#
loop_
_entity_poly.entity_id
_entity_poly.type
_entity_poly.pdbx_seq_one_letter_code
_entity_poly.pdbx_strand_id
1 'polypeptide(L)' 'MTRKNSYPMPFLLTAAEAARRIRAGIAKGRARIEFPLPLVLIVRILALLPPRLGDRILRMASRK' A
#
# COMPACT_ATOMS: atom_id res chain seq x y z
N MET A 1 17.65 -7.68 -3.01
CA MET A 1 16.84 -8.63 -2.22
C MET A 1 15.39 -8.81 -2.72
N THR A 2 15.12 -8.79 -4.04
CA THR A 2 13.83 -9.28 -4.60
C THR A 2 14.02 -9.92 -5.97
N ARG A 3 14.98 -10.85 -6.08
CA ARG A 3 15.18 -11.68 -7.30
C ARG A 3 14.63 -13.11 -7.16
N LYS A 4 14.22 -13.52 -5.95
CA LYS A 4 13.70 -14.87 -5.62
C LYS A 4 12.38 -14.81 -4.84
N ASN A 5 11.56 -13.79 -5.04
CA ASN A 5 10.20 -13.78 -4.46
C ASN A 5 9.21 -14.28 -5.52
N SER A 6 8.71 -15.49 -5.36
CA SER A 6 7.67 -16.07 -6.23
C SER A 6 6.26 -15.62 -5.85
N TYR A 7 6.10 -14.85 -4.78
CA TYR A 7 4.82 -14.23 -4.47
C TYR A 7 4.56 -13.08 -5.44
N PRO A 8 3.36 -13.01 -6.05
CA PRO A 8 2.98 -11.81 -6.77
C PRO A 8 3.10 -10.65 -5.79
N MET A 9 3.90 -9.64 -6.14
CA MET A 9 3.97 -8.37 -5.42
C MET A 9 2.98 -7.43 -6.10
N PRO A 10 1.67 -7.50 -5.78
CA PRO A 10 0.70 -6.60 -6.34
C PRO A 10 1.11 -5.17 -5.98
N PHE A 11 0.87 -4.25 -6.91
CA PHE A 11 1.19 -2.83 -6.76
C PHE A 11 2.68 -2.46 -6.82
N LEU A 12 3.54 -3.32 -7.37
CA LEU A 12 4.93 -2.99 -7.72
C LEU A 12 4.96 -1.76 -8.63
N LEU A 13 5.57 -0.69 -8.12
CA LEU A 13 5.73 0.56 -8.84
C LEU A 13 7.18 0.69 -9.30
N THR A 14 7.40 1.14 -10.53
CA THR A 14 8.77 1.44 -10.97
C THR A 14 9.30 2.66 -10.20
N ALA A 15 10.61 2.70 -9.98
CA ALA A 15 11.24 3.83 -9.29
C ALA A 15 10.96 5.17 -10.00
N ALA A 16 10.92 5.18 -11.34
CA ALA A 16 10.60 6.36 -12.14
C ALA A 16 9.15 6.84 -11.91
N GLU A 17 8.20 5.92 -11.86
CA GLU A 17 6.79 6.22 -11.57
C GLU A 17 6.61 6.77 -10.14
N ALA A 18 7.32 6.20 -9.17
CA ALA A 18 7.35 6.67 -7.78
C ALA A 18 7.91 8.10 -7.71
N ALA A 19 9.06 8.35 -8.35
CA ALA A 19 9.70 9.65 -8.37
C ALA A 19 8.78 10.74 -8.98
N ARG A 20 8.06 10.42 -10.07
CA ARG A 20 7.06 11.32 -10.66
C ARG A 20 5.95 11.69 -9.67
N ARG A 21 5.40 10.71 -8.95
CA ARG A 21 4.33 10.92 -7.97
C ARG A 21 4.79 11.70 -6.75
N ILE A 22 6.01 11.42 -6.26
CA ILE A 22 6.65 12.19 -5.18
C ILE A 22 6.83 13.65 -5.59
N ARG A 23 7.45 13.91 -6.75
CA ARG A 23 7.67 15.27 -7.24
C ARG A 23 6.35 16.04 -7.39
N ALA A 24 5.32 15.40 -7.95
CA ALA A 24 3.99 16.00 -8.08
C ALA A 24 3.32 16.26 -6.72
N GLY A 25 3.53 15.40 -5.72
CA GLY A 25 3.02 15.59 -4.36
C GLY A 25 3.70 16.73 -3.61
N ILE A 26 5.02 16.86 -3.76
CA ILE A 26 5.81 17.95 -3.19
C ILE A 26 5.39 19.29 -3.82
N ALA A 27 5.26 19.34 -5.15
CA ALA A 27 4.81 20.55 -5.86
C ALA A 27 3.41 21.03 -5.42
N LYS A 28 2.57 20.12 -4.92
CA LYS A 28 1.24 20.42 -4.38
C LYS A 28 1.24 20.74 -2.87
N GLY A 29 2.41 20.84 -2.23
CA GLY A 29 2.53 21.15 -0.80
C GLY A 29 2.00 20.06 0.12
N ARG A 30 1.91 18.80 -0.33
CA ARG A 30 1.37 17.72 0.51
C ARG A 30 2.39 17.25 1.54
N ALA A 31 2.01 17.34 2.81
CA ALA A 31 2.81 16.81 3.93
C ALA A 31 2.95 15.28 3.92
N ARG A 32 2.03 14.56 3.27
CA ARG A 32 2.10 13.10 3.07
C ARG A 32 1.82 12.74 1.62
N ILE A 33 2.70 11.93 1.04
CA ILE A 33 2.58 11.45 -0.34
C ILE A 33 2.49 9.93 -0.29
N GLU A 34 1.26 9.43 -0.26
CA GLU A 34 0.97 8.01 -0.11
C GLU A 34 0.70 7.41 -1.50
N PHE A 35 1.46 6.38 -1.88
CA PHE A 35 1.25 5.63 -3.12
C PHE A 35 1.62 4.16 -2.90
N PRO A 36 0.95 3.23 -3.59
CA PRO A 36 -0.14 3.39 -4.56
C PRO A 36 -1.53 3.55 -3.91
N LEU A 37 -2.39 4.41 -4.47
CA LEU A 37 -3.72 4.78 -3.94
C LEU A 37 -4.61 3.59 -3.51
N PRO A 38 -4.71 2.48 -4.27
CA PRO A 38 -5.50 1.32 -3.85
C PRO A 38 -5.03 0.73 -2.53
N LEU A 39 -3.71 0.62 -2.34
CA LEU A 39 -3.13 0.07 -1.11
C LEU A 39 -3.41 1.00 0.08
N VAL A 40 -3.26 2.30 -0.13
CA VAL A 40 -3.56 3.33 0.89
C VAL A 40 -5.02 3.24 1.33
N LEU A 41 -5.94 3.08 0.38
CA LEU A 41 -7.37 2.94 0.68
C LEU A 41 -7.65 1.67 1.49
N ILE A 42 -7.08 0.53 1.09
CA ILE A 42 -7.21 -0.74 1.82
C ILE A 42 -6.70 -0.59 3.26
N VAL A 43 -5.50 -0.03 3.44
CA VAL A 43 -4.90 0.18 4.76
C VAL A 43 -5.77 1.11 5.63
N ARG A 44 -6.32 2.17 5.05
CA ARG A 44 -7.19 3.12 5.79
C ARG A 44 -8.52 2.49 6.17
N ILE A 45 -9.11 1.68 5.29
CA ILE A 45 -10.33 0.91 5.60
C ILE A 45 -10.05 -0.08 6.73
N LEU A 46 -8.95 -0.82 6.65
CA LEU A 46 -8.54 -1.74 7.72
C LEU A 46 -8.26 -1.02 9.04
N ALA A 47 -7.64 0.16 9.00
CA ALA A 47 -7.36 0.96 10.19
C ALA A 47 -8.62 1.57 10.82
N LEU A 48 -9.67 1.80 10.04
CA LEU A 48 -10.97 2.28 10.53
C LEU A 48 -11.82 1.14 11.13
N LEU A 49 -11.53 -0.11 10.77
CA LEU A 49 -12.26 -1.26 11.27
C LEU A 49 -11.96 -1.51 12.77
N PRO A 50 -12.95 -1.93 13.56
CA PRO A 50 -12.73 -2.44 14.90
C PRO A 50 -11.66 -3.55 14.90
N PRO A 51 -10.74 -3.58 15.89
CA PRO A 51 -9.63 -4.54 15.92
C PRO A 51 -10.06 -5.99 15.71
N ARG A 52 -11.19 -6.38 16.29
CA ARG A 52 -11.77 -7.74 16.16
C ARG A 52 -12.14 -8.12 14.73
N LEU A 53 -12.53 -7.16 13.89
CA LEU A 53 -12.87 -7.38 12.48
C LEU A 53 -11.62 -7.35 11.61
N GLY A 54 -10.69 -6.44 11.87
CA GLY A 54 -9.38 -6.40 11.21
C GLY A 54 -8.60 -7.71 11.40
N ASP A 55 -8.54 -8.19 12.63
CA ASP A 55 -7.88 -9.47 12.97
C ASP A 55 -8.53 -10.64 12.26
N ARG A 56 -9.87 -10.67 12.14
CA ARG A 56 -10.57 -11.72 11.39
C ARG A 56 -10.21 -11.71 9.90
N ILE A 57 -10.17 -10.53 9.27
CA ILE A 57 -9.83 -10.38 7.85
C ILE A 57 -8.39 -10.80 7.60
N LEU A 58 -7.46 -10.32 8.42
CA LEU A 58 -6.04 -10.64 8.28
C LEU A 58 -5.78 -12.14 8.48
N ARG A 59 -6.45 -12.76 9.45
CA ARG A 59 -6.37 -14.21 9.69
C ARG A 59 -6.96 -15.06 8.56
N MET A 60 -7.91 -14.53 7.80
CA MET A 60 -8.46 -15.17 6.61
C MET A 60 -7.53 -15.02 5.39
N ALA A 61 -6.88 -13.86 5.25
CA ALA A 61 -5.91 -13.59 4.18
C ALA A 61 -4.60 -14.38 4.36
N SER A 62 -4.20 -14.66 5.60
CA SER A 62 -2.98 -15.41 5.93
C SER A 62 -3.16 -16.93 5.90
N ARG A 63 -4.35 -17.43 5.52
CA ARG A 63 -4.67 -18.87 5.40
C ARG A 63 -4.34 -19.47 4.02
N LYS A 64 -3.51 -18.82 3.22
CA LYS A 64 -3.12 -19.26 1.88
C LYS A 64 -1.62 -19.10 1.68
#